data_AF-A0A8I6RXZ3-F1
#
_entry.id   AF-A0A8I6RXZ3-F1
#
_cell.length_a   1.000
_cell.length_b   1.000
_cell.length_c   1.000
_cell.angle_alpha   90.00
_cell.angle_beta   90.00
_cell.angle_gamma   90.00
#
_symmetry.space_group_name_H-M   'P 1'
#
loop_
_entity.id
_entity.type
_entity.pdbx_description
1 polymer ?
#
loop_
_entity_poly.entity_id
_entity_poly.type
_entity_poly.pdbx_seq_one_letter_code
_entity_poly.pdbx_strand_id
1 'polypeptide(L)'
;MQMTPKSSKHPRSSPGSSSPDFHSCVKAPKMSLTAASSDLNTLKKSIDRIFEEIKTLKNENMELRNEVARLTEVDRRRDRQVEALDNFCRRNNSIFYGISYKSDDNLEEIVGSFMAEVLQLSKSFEIAAVKPLNRINGKYLNLPQD
;
A
#
# COMPACT_ATOMS: atom_id res chain seq x y z
N MET A 1 85.37 -23.13 -82.53
CA MET A 1 83.91 -22.99 -82.72
C MET A 1 83.21 -24.13 -81.97
N GLN A 2 82.65 -23.85 -80.81
CA GLN A 2 81.45 -24.49 -80.28
C GLN A 2 80.82 -23.48 -79.33
N MET A 3 79.60 -23.05 -79.69
CA MET A 3 78.78 -22.04 -79.02
C MET A 3 77.85 -22.74 -78.03
N THR A 4 77.59 -22.13 -76.88
CA THR A 4 76.25 -22.04 -76.24
C THR A 4 76.28 -21.02 -75.08
N PRO A 5 75.12 -20.44 -74.70
CA PRO A 5 75.03 -18.98 -74.45
C PRO A 5 74.84 -18.55 -72.99
N LYS A 6 75.05 -17.24 -72.78
CA LYS A 6 74.73 -16.41 -71.59
C LYS A 6 73.21 -16.25 -71.38
N SER A 7 72.76 -16.19 -70.12
CA SER A 7 71.64 -15.35 -69.61
C SER A 7 71.57 -15.48 -68.07
N SER A 8 71.75 -14.48 -67.20
CA SER A 8 71.02 -13.23 -66.88
C SER A 8 69.93 -13.36 -65.77
N LYS A 9 70.06 -12.46 -64.75
CA LYS A 9 69.04 -11.81 -63.89
C LYS A 9 68.52 -12.49 -62.59
N HIS A 10 68.88 -11.89 -61.44
CA HIS A 10 68.03 -11.70 -60.23
C HIS A 10 66.76 -10.87 -60.60
N PRO A 11 65.60 -10.88 -59.87
CA PRO A 11 65.50 -10.67 -58.40
C PRO A 11 64.28 -11.27 -57.64
N ARG A 12 64.32 -11.12 -56.30
CA ARG A 12 63.24 -10.99 -55.29
C ARG A 12 61.82 -11.47 -55.64
N SER A 13 61.35 -12.51 -54.95
CA SER A 13 59.93 -12.75 -54.71
C SER A 13 59.46 -12.00 -53.45
N SER A 14 58.53 -11.08 -53.66
CA SER A 14 57.72 -10.40 -52.64
C SER A 14 56.73 -11.36 -51.96
N PRO A 15 56.19 -11.04 -50.76
CA PRO A 15 55.35 -11.94 -49.99
C PRO A 15 53.98 -12.11 -50.66
N GLY A 16 53.60 -13.36 -50.91
CA GLY A 16 52.30 -13.72 -51.44
C GLY A 16 51.17 -13.26 -50.54
N SER A 17 50.29 -12.44 -51.10
CA SER A 17 48.94 -12.17 -50.59
C SER A 17 48.18 -13.49 -50.48
N SER A 18 48.04 -14.01 -49.26
CA SER A 18 47.21 -15.18 -48.99
C SER A 18 45.77 -14.69 -48.84
N SER A 19 44.96 -15.01 -49.83
CA SER A 19 43.51 -14.79 -49.84
C SER A 19 42.87 -15.38 -48.56
N PRO A 20 41.90 -14.70 -47.92
CA PRO A 20 41.25 -15.21 -46.72
C PRO A 20 40.59 -16.57 -47.01
N ASP A 21 40.95 -17.57 -46.21
CA ASP A 21 40.46 -18.95 -46.32
C ASP A 21 38.93 -18.96 -46.28
N PHE A 22 38.30 -19.42 -47.37
CA PHE A 22 36.86 -19.44 -47.57
C PHE A 22 36.14 -20.21 -46.43
N HIS A 23 36.81 -21.21 -45.86
CA HIS A 23 36.31 -21.93 -44.69
C HIS A 23 36.23 -21.08 -43.42
N SER A 24 37.15 -20.12 -43.22
CA SER A 24 37.09 -19.18 -42.11
C SER A 24 35.95 -18.17 -42.30
N CYS A 25 35.75 -17.72 -43.54
CA CYS A 25 34.72 -16.75 -43.91
C CYS A 25 33.30 -17.31 -43.77
N VAL A 26 33.12 -18.63 -43.90
CA VAL A 26 31.82 -19.30 -43.68
C VAL A 26 31.61 -19.69 -42.20
N LYS A 27 32.68 -19.88 -41.41
CA LYS A 27 32.57 -20.20 -39.97
C LYS A 27 32.12 -19.00 -39.14
N ALA A 28 32.63 -17.79 -39.41
CA ALA A 28 32.27 -16.60 -38.64
C ALA A 28 30.76 -16.25 -38.68
N PRO A 29 30.10 -16.25 -39.86
CA PRO A 29 28.65 -16.04 -39.94
C PRO A 29 27.85 -17.14 -39.25
N LYS A 30 28.29 -18.41 -39.34
CA LYS A 30 27.63 -19.53 -38.65
C LYS A 30 27.68 -19.39 -37.13
N MET A 31 28.84 -19.02 -36.58
CA MET A 31 28.99 -18.77 -35.14
C MET A 31 28.14 -17.57 -34.68
N SER A 32 28.10 -16.50 -35.47
CA SER A 32 27.26 -15.32 -35.20
C SER A 32 25.76 -15.66 -35.21
N LEU A 33 25.31 -16.51 -36.13
CA LEU A 33 23.92 -16.95 -36.20
C LEU A 33 23.54 -17.84 -35.01
N THR A 34 24.45 -18.73 -34.58
CA THR A 34 24.23 -19.56 -33.39
C THR A 34 24.18 -18.75 -32.10
N ALA A 35 25.01 -17.72 -31.98
CA ALA A 35 24.99 -16.80 -30.84
C ALA A 35 23.66 -16.03 -30.79
N ALA A 36 23.25 -15.42 -31.91
CA ALA A 36 21.97 -14.72 -32.01
C ALA A 36 20.76 -15.63 -31.69
N SER A 37 20.81 -16.90 -32.11
CA SER A 37 19.76 -17.89 -31.78
C SER A 37 19.71 -18.23 -30.29
N SER A 38 20.87 -18.30 -29.62
CA SER A 38 20.96 -18.51 -28.17
C SER A 38 20.40 -17.30 -27.40
N ASP A 39 20.75 -16.09 -27.83
CA ASP A 39 20.27 -14.85 -27.22
C ASP A 39 18.75 -14.69 -27.38
N LEU A 40 18.21 -15.02 -28.56
CA LEU A 40 16.77 -15.03 -28.82
C LEU A 40 16.04 -16.01 -27.89
N ASN A 41 16.58 -17.21 -27.70
CA ASN A 41 16.02 -18.21 -26.79
C ASN A 41 16.07 -17.74 -25.33
N THR A 42 17.12 -17.03 -24.94
CA THR A 42 17.26 -16.46 -23.60
C THR A 42 16.24 -15.34 -23.39
N LEU A 43 16.10 -14.44 -24.36
CA LEU A 43 15.11 -13.37 -24.32
C LEU A 43 13.69 -13.93 -24.24
N LYS A 44 13.37 -14.96 -25.03
CA LYS A 44 12.07 -15.63 -24.98
C LYS A 44 11.77 -16.19 -23.58
N LYS A 45 12.72 -16.90 -22.98
CA LYS A 45 12.57 -17.43 -21.61
C LYS A 45 12.37 -16.31 -20.58
N SER A 46 13.06 -15.19 -20.73
CA SER A 46 12.88 -14.03 -19.86
C SER A 46 11.49 -13.41 -20.02
N ILE A 47 10.99 -13.28 -21.25
CA ILE A 47 9.63 -12.81 -21.54
C ILE A 47 8.59 -13.75 -20.90
N ASP A 48 8.75 -15.06 -21.07
CA ASP A 48 7.83 -16.06 -20.48
C ASP A 48 7.80 -15.96 -18.94
N ARG A 49 8.97 -15.75 -18.31
CA ARG A 49 9.05 -15.52 -16.84
C ARG A 49 8.33 -14.25 -16.42
N ILE A 50 8.51 -13.15 -17.15
CA ILE A 50 7.84 -11.88 -16.86
C ILE A 50 6.31 -12.05 -16.97
N PHE A 51 5.83 -12.80 -17.96
CA PHE A 51 4.39 -13.06 -18.10
C PHE A 51 3.82 -13.85 -16.92
N GLU A 52 4.53 -14.88 -16.44
CA GLU A 52 4.10 -15.63 -15.26
C GLU A 52 4.15 -14.76 -14.00
N GLU A 53 5.17 -13.91 -13.84
CA GLU A 53 5.25 -12.99 -12.71
C GLU A 53 4.10 -11.96 -12.72
N ILE A 54 3.79 -11.38 -13.89
CA ILE A 54 2.64 -10.49 -14.06
C ILE A 54 1.34 -11.19 -13.69
N LYS A 55 1.19 -12.46 -14.07
CA LYS A 55 0.00 -13.24 -13.76
C LYS A 55 -0.13 -13.49 -12.25
N THR A 56 0.97 -13.87 -11.59
CA THR A 56 1.01 -14.04 -10.13
C THR A 56 0.67 -12.73 -9.42
N LEU A 57 1.31 -11.62 -9.80
CA LEU A 57 1.06 -10.31 -9.22
C LEU A 57 -0.40 -9.85 -9.42
N LYS A 58 -1.02 -10.15 -10.56
CA LYS A 58 -2.44 -9.85 -10.79
C LYS A 58 -3.35 -10.63 -9.85
N ASN A 59 -3.05 -11.91 -9.63
CA ASN A 59 -3.81 -12.74 -8.70
C ASN A 59 -3.66 -12.25 -7.26
N GLU A 60 -2.43 -12.00 -6.82
CA GLU A 60 -2.17 -11.43 -5.48
C GLU A 60 -2.85 -10.09 -5.29
N ASN A 61 -2.80 -9.19 -6.28
CA ASN A 61 -3.48 -7.90 -6.19
C ASN A 61 -5.00 -8.05 -6.06
N MET A 62 -5.58 -9.02 -6.77
CA MET A 62 -7.01 -9.32 -6.65
C MET A 62 -7.37 -9.86 -5.25
N GLU A 63 -6.57 -10.79 -4.72
CA GLU A 63 -6.75 -11.33 -3.38
C GLU A 63 -6.64 -10.25 -2.30
N LEU A 64 -5.62 -9.38 -2.40
CA LEU A 64 -5.43 -8.25 -1.50
C LEU A 64 -6.60 -7.26 -1.55
N ARG A 65 -7.11 -6.94 -2.75
CA ARG A 65 -8.29 -6.06 -2.90
C ARG A 65 -9.52 -6.66 -2.22
N ASN A 66 -9.73 -7.96 -2.38
CA ASN A 66 -10.84 -8.66 -1.74
C ASN A 66 -10.71 -8.64 -0.21
N GLU A 67 -9.49 -8.86 0.30
CA GLU A 67 -9.24 -8.83 1.74
C GLU A 67 -9.42 -7.43 2.33
N VAL A 68 -8.94 -6.39 1.65
CA VAL A 68 -9.17 -4.99 2.04
C VAL A 68 -10.67 -4.70 2.11
N ALA A 69 -11.43 -5.06 1.07
CA ALA A 69 -12.88 -4.85 1.07
C ALA A 69 -13.57 -5.59 2.23
N ARG A 70 -13.16 -6.82 2.52
CA ARG A 70 -13.67 -7.61 3.65
C ARG A 70 -13.37 -6.94 4.99
N LEU A 71 -12.14 -6.48 5.18
CA LEU A 71 -11.71 -5.81 6.41
C LEU A 71 -12.45 -4.49 6.62
N THR A 72 -12.62 -3.68 5.56
CA THR A 72 -13.41 -2.44 5.62
C THR A 72 -14.86 -2.70 6.05
N GLU A 73 -15.50 -3.76 5.54
CA GLU A 73 -16.86 -4.10 5.95
C GLU A 73 -16.93 -4.55 7.42
N VAL A 74 -15.95 -5.33 7.87
CA VAL A 74 -15.86 -5.73 9.29
C VAL A 74 -15.68 -4.50 10.19
N ASP A 75 -14.86 -3.55 9.78
CA ASP A 75 -14.62 -2.30 10.51
C ASP A 75 -15.91 -1.48 10.65
N ARG A 76 -16.63 -1.26 9.54
CA ARG A 76 -17.93 -0.56 9.57
C ARG A 76 -18.96 -1.25 10.46
N ARG A 77 -18.96 -2.59 10.52
CA ARG A 77 -19.84 -3.33 11.42
C ARG A 77 -19.49 -3.10 12.88
N ARG A 78 -18.20 -3.08 13.21
CA ARG A 78 -17.74 -2.79 14.57
C ARG A 78 -18.11 -1.38 14.99
N ASP A 79 -17.91 -0.38 14.13
CA ASP A 79 -18.30 0.99 14.43
C ASP A 79 -19.79 1.11 14.76
N ARG A 80 -20.65 0.51 13.93
CA ARG A 80 -22.10 0.48 14.19
C ARG A 80 -22.44 -0.22 15.51
N GLN A 81 -21.73 -1.30 15.85
CA GLN A 81 -21.94 -1.99 17.12
C GLN A 81 -21.52 -1.13 18.32
N VAL A 82 -20.38 -0.45 18.22
CA VAL A 82 -19.91 0.48 19.24
C VAL A 82 -20.89 1.62 19.42
N GLU A 83 -21.35 2.24 18.33
CA GLU A 83 -22.35 3.31 18.37
C GLU A 83 -23.67 2.83 19.00
N ALA A 84 -24.14 1.64 18.61
CA ALA A 84 -25.35 1.06 19.19
C ALA A 84 -25.21 0.81 20.70
N LEU A 85 -24.04 0.32 21.15
CA LEU A 85 -23.76 0.09 22.56
C LEU A 85 -23.62 1.40 23.34
N ASP A 86 -22.94 2.41 22.79
CA ASP A 86 -22.80 3.72 23.43
C ASP A 86 -24.17 4.39 23.60
N ASN A 87 -25.00 4.36 22.55
CA ASN A 87 -26.38 4.84 22.61
C ASN A 87 -27.22 4.08 23.63
N PHE A 88 -27.07 2.75 23.69
CA PHE A 88 -27.79 1.93 24.66
C PHE A 88 -27.41 2.29 26.10
N CYS A 89 -26.11 2.43 26.37
CA CYS A 89 -25.59 2.80 27.69
C CYS A 89 -25.98 4.23 28.10
N ARG A 90 -26.11 5.16 27.14
CA ARG A 90 -26.44 6.57 27.41
C ARG A 90 -27.91 6.90 27.30
N ARG A 91 -28.77 5.97 26.89
CA ARG A 91 -30.20 6.22 26.63
C ARG A 91 -30.94 6.90 27.79
N ASN A 92 -30.56 6.58 29.02
CA ASN A 92 -31.19 7.11 30.22
C ASN A 92 -30.36 8.23 30.87
N ASN A 93 -29.28 8.67 30.24
CA ASN A 93 -28.45 9.76 30.74
C ASN A 93 -29.03 11.09 30.24
N SER A 94 -29.29 12.01 31.15
CA SER A 94 -29.64 13.39 30.83
C SER A 94 -28.47 14.31 31.09
N ILE A 95 -28.23 15.26 30.19
CA ILE A 95 -27.18 16.27 30.33
C ILE A 95 -27.85 17.61 30.60
N PHE A 96 -27.51 18.21 31.74
CA PHE A 96 -27.99 19.53 32.11
C PHE A 96 -26.87 20.55 31.99
N TYR A 97 -27.19 21.72 31.43
CA TYR A 97 -26.28 22.84 31.29
C TYR A 97 -26.85 24.07 32.02
N GLY A 98 -25.97 24.92 32.56
CA GLY A 98 -26.37 26.16 33.24
C GLY A 98 -26.79 25.99 34.71
N ILE A 99 -26.73 24.79 35.26
CA ILE A 99 -26.97 24.55 36.69
C ILE A 99 -25.75 25.06 37.48
N SER A 100 -26.01 26.00 38.38
CA SER A 100 -24.99 26.52 39.31
C SER A 100 -24.91 25.64 40.55
N TYR A 101 -23.70 25.24 40.92
CA TYR A 101 -23.41 24.47 42.13
C TYR A 101 -22.02 24.81 42.67
N LYS A 102 -21.81 24.56 43.96
CA LYS A 102 -20.54 24.66 44.69
C LYS A 102 -19.92 23.28 44.88
N SER A 103 -18.64 23.25 45.23
CA SER A 103 -17.88 21.99 45.36
C SER A 103 -18.41 21.06 46.46
N ASP A 104 -19.05 21.61 47.49
CA ASP A 104 -19.57 20.85 48.64
C ASP A 104 -21.09 20.59 48.54
N ASP A 105 -21.72 21.00 47.44
CA ASP A 105 -23.16 20.83 47.27
C ASP A 105 -23.53 19.38 46.93
N ASN A 106 -24.71 18.95 47.38
CA ASN A 106 -25.28 17.67 46.97
C ASN A 106 -25.90 17.79 45.56
N LEU A 107 -25.17 17.31 44.55
CA LEU A 107 -25.58 17.40 43.16
C LEU A 107 -26.86 16.62 42.85
N GLU A 108 -27.10 15.50 43.54
CA GLU A 108 -28.32 14.70 43.36
C GLU A 108 -29.55 15.48 43.79
N GLU A 109 -29.46 16.19 44.92
CA GLU A 109 -30.53 17.04 45.42
C GLU A 109 -30.79 18.22 44.48
N ILE A 110 -29.73 18.92 44.03
CA ILE A 110 -29.86 20.05 43.10
C ILE A 110 -30.54 19.62 41.79
N VAL A 111 -30.06 18.54 41.17
CA VAL A 111 -30.65 18.02 39.93
C VAL A 111 -32.07 17.51 40.17
N GLY A 112 -32.30 16.86 41.31
CA GLY A 112 -33.61 16.37 41.72
C GLY A 112 -34.64 17.49 41.84
N SER A 113 -34.31 18.55 42.57
CA SER A 113 -35.15 19.74 42.70
C SER A 113 -35.39 20.42 41.36
N PHE A 114 -34.33 20.62 40.57
CA PHE A 114 -34.44 21.23 39.24
C PHE A 114 -35.40 20.45 38.33
N MET A 115 -35.25 19.12 38.28
CA MET A 115 -36.11 18.27 37.45
C MET A 115 -37.56 18.25 37.94
N ALA A 116 -37.79 18.20 39.26
CA ALA A 116 -39.14 18.27 39.81
C ALA A 116 -39.84 19.60 39.47
N GLU A 117 -39.11 20.71 39.53
CA GLU A 117 -39.61 22.04 39.18
C GLU A 117 -39.92 22.16 37.68
N VAL A 118 -38.96 21.80 36.82
CA VAL A 118 -39.09 21.97 35.36
C VAL A 118 -40.13 21.03 34.76
N LEU A 119 -40.12 19.77 35.16
CA LEU A 119 -41.01 18.75 34.60
C LEU A 119 -42.36 18.67 35.34
N GLN A 120 -42.53 19.44 36.42
CA GLN A 120 -43.74 19.46 37.26
C GLN A 120 -44.18 18.05 37.67
N LEU A 121 -43.20 17.21 38.03
CA LEU A 121 -43.46 15.79 38.30
C LEU A 121 -44.18 15.63 39.63
N SER A 122 -45.33 14.97 39.60
CA SER A 122 -46.08 14.57 40.79
C SER A 122 -45.56 13.28 41.43
N LYS A 123 -44.71 12.54 40.72
CA LYS A 123 -44.10 11.28 41.17
C LYS A 123 -42.60 11.45 41.39
N SER A 124 -42.09 10.77 42.42
CA SER A 124 -40.66 10.65 42.65
C SER A 124 -39.99 9.86 41.52
N PHE A 125 -38.79 10.25 41.16
CA PHE A 125 -37.93 9.56 40.21
C PHE A 125 -36.61 9.20 40.89
N GLU A 126 -36.01 8.12 40.43
CA GLU A 126 -34.75 7.60 40.97
C GLU A 126 -33.59 8.15 40.13
N ILE A 127 -32.62 8.76 40.79
CA ILE A 127 -31.38 9.23 40.16
C ILE A 127 -30.30 8.20 40.47
N ALA A 128 -29.82 7.50 39.44
CA ALA A 128 -28.83 6.45 39.62
C ALA A 128 -27.43 7.01 39.95
N ALA A 129 -27.03 8.11 39.31
CA ALA A 129 -25.79 8.82 39.57
C ALA A 129 -25.82 10.22 38.95
N VAL A 130 -25.18 11.18 39.61
CA VAL A 130 -24.93 12.52 39.05
C VAL A 130 -23.43 12.77 39.03
N LYS A 131 -22.93 13.24 37.89
CA LYS A 131 -21.53 13.60 37.73
C LYS A 131 -21.42 14.93 36.98
N PRO A 132 -20.61 15.88 37.46
CA PRO A 132 -20.32 17.07 36.70
C PRO A 132 -19.49 16.70 35.45
N LEU A 133 -19.99 17.09 34.28
CA LEU A 133 -19.26 16.97 33.02
C LEU A 133 -18.35 18.20 32.87
N ASN A 134 -17.04 17.99 32.98
CA ASN A 134 -15.97 18.98 32.83
C ASN A 134 -15.98 20.22 33.76
N ARG A 135 -15.15 20.14 34.81
CA ARG A 135 -14.22 21.23 35.18
C ARG A 135 -12.79 20.68 35.16
N ILE A 136 -12.14 20.66 34.01
CA ILE A 136 -10.67 20.59 33.98
C ILE A 136 -10.19 22.06 33.92
N ASN A 137 -9.79 22.60 35.07
CA ASN A 137 -9.12 23.91 35.19
C ASN A 137 -9.83 25.14 34.60
N GLY A 138 -11.15 25.25 34.73
CA GLY A 138 -11.87 26.52 34.51
C GLY A 138 -11.77 27.11 33.09
N LYS A 139 -11.34 26.33 32.09
CA LYS A 139 -11.33 26.74 30.68
C LYS A 139 -12.26 25.82 29.91
N TYR A 140 -13.25 26.40 29.24
CA TYR A 140 -14.03 25.68 28.24
C TYR A 140 -13.04 25.11 27.20
N LEU A 141 -13.06 23.79 27.03
CA LEU A 141 -12.42 23.18 25.86
C LEU A 141 -13.18 23.71 24.65
N ASN A 142 -12.54 24.59 23.88
CA ASN A 142 -12.93 24.84 22.51
C ASN A 142 -12.83 23.49 21.79
N LEU A 143 -13.97 22.81 21.66
CA LEU A 143 -14.07 21.68 20.74
C LEU A 143 -13.78 22.24 19.34
N PRO A 144 -12.90 21.61 18.55
CA PRO A 144 -12.74 21.97 17.15
C PRO A 144 -14.11 21.89 16.49
N GLN A 145 -14.52 22.99 15.84
CA GLN A 145 -15.61 22.93 14.89
C GLN A 145 -15.04 22.35 13.61
N ASP A 146 -15.27 21.05 13.40
CA ASP A 146 -15.23 20.44 12.09
C ASP A 146 -16.61 20.56 11.43
#